data_AF-A0A3D3WIH0-F1
#
_entry.id   AF-A0A3D3WIH0-F1
#
_cell.length_a   1.000
_cell.length_b   1.000
_cell.length_c   1.000
_cell.angle_alpha   90.00
_cell.angle_beta   90.00
_cell.angle_gamma   90.00
#
_symmetry.space_group_name_H-M   'P 1'
#
loop_
_entity.id
_entity.type
_entity.pdbx_description
1 polymer ?
#
loop_
_entity_poly.entity_id
_entity_poly.type
_entity_poly.pdbx_seq_one_letter_code
_entity_poly.pdbx_strand_id
1 'polypeptide(L)'
;MTQASQLQVDNLFAKLNGDGDRWVAIMETDSLKIKLDGVTDDSAIGAILRKLPPISEYATENVTNQYSRFGSVYSHLTSQADFPTRLVVWGHQAASLPDHDISYEMTSQWNCVACDGAFDTRIGKATGTLNLILDSQEATLNLAGDGLALYAPLLINNHVAFRPNGDMQLMLDDVNQQLDRQFVSGTLFEADASEAGLMIGLETDQGALFSIMALGSESD
;
A
#
# COMPACT_ATOMS: atom_id res chain seq x y z
N MET A 1 -22.96 0.94 20.16
CA MET A 1 -22.13 0.52 19.01
C MET A 1 -22.43 -0.96 18.76
N THR A 2 -22.67 -1.36 17.52
CA THR A 2 -23.23 -2.68 17.19
C THR A 2 -22.12 -3.72 17.03
N GLN A 3 -22.16 -4.78 17.83
CA GLN A 3 -21.22 -5.92 17.91
C GLN A 3 -20.59 -6.38 16.56
N ALA A 4 -21.35 -6.34 15.46
CA ALA A 4 -20.89 -6.71 14.12
C ALA A 4 -19.76 -5.83 13.57
N SER A 5 -19.69 -4.56 13.97
CA SER A 5 -18.64 -3.65 13.53
C SER A 5 -17.32 -3.86 14.22
N GLN A 6 -17.40 -4.21 15.50
CA GLN A 6 -16.23 -4.51 16.30
C GLN A 6 -15.60 -5.78 15.75
N LEU A 7 -16.43 -6.80 15.44
CA LEU A 7 -15.98 -8.02 14.77
C LEU A 7 -15.25 -7.80 13.43
N GLN A 8 -15.59 -6.78 12.64
CA GLN A 8 -14.93 -6.49 11.35
C GLN A 8 -13.59 -5.78 11.50
N VAL A 9 -13.50 -4.81 12.43
CA VAL A 9 -12.23 -4.13 12.78
C VAL A 9 -11.32 -5.12 13.49
N ASP A 10 -11.87 -5.88 14.43
CA ASP A 10 -11.17 -6.95 15.13
C ASP A 10 -10.69 -7.96 14.09
N ASN A 11 -11.48 -8.41 13.11
CA ASN A 11 -11.00 -9.30 12.06
C ASN A 11 -9.90 -8.70 11.18
N LEU A 12 -9.91 -7.39 10.90
CA LEU A 12 -8.84 -6.74 10.15
C LEU A 12 -7.51 -6.83 10.91
N PHE A 13 -7.55 -6.56 12.22
CA PHE A 13 -6.36 -6.56 13.07
C PHE A 13 -6.16 -7.86 13.88
N ALA A 14 -7.03 -8.87 13.73
CA ALA A 14 -7.08 -10.08 14.58
C ALA A 14 -5.83 -10.94 14.48
N LYS A 15 -5.04 -10.72 13.44
CA LYS A 15 -3.78 -11.42 13.17
C LYS A 15 -2.54 -10.55 13.41
N LEU A 16 -2.71 -9.30 13.84
CA LEU A 16 -1.60 -8.50 14.31
C LEU A 16 -1.40 -8.79 15.80
N ASN A 17 -0.18 -9.17 16.16
CA ASN A 17 0.24 -9.18 17.56
C ASN A 17 0.90 -7.81 17.87
N GLY A 18 1.08 -7.44 19.14
CA GLY A 18 1.93 -6.29 19.52
C GLY A 18 1.20 -5.03 20.01
N ASP A 19 2.00 -4.12 20.56
CA ASP A 19 1.59 -2.81 21.07
C ASP A 19 1.98 -1.71 20.06
N GLY A 20 1.15 -0.68 19.90
CA GLY A 20 1.44 0.46 19.01
C GLY A 20 0.18 1.09 18.41
N ASP A 21 0.32 2.28 17.84
CA ASP A 21 -0.78 3.00 17.20
C ASP A 21 -1.21 2.30 15.90
N ARG A 22 -2.50 2.01 15.75
CA ARG A 22 -3.03 1.36 14.55
C ARG A 22 -3.02 2.35 13.39
N TRP A 23 -2.50 1.91 12.25
CA TRP A 23 -2.45 2.68 11.02
C TRP A 23 -3.10 1.89 9.89
N VAL A 24 -3.84 2.59 9.01
CA VAL A 24 -4.47 1.98 7.85
C VAL A 24 -4.60 2.98 6.69
N ALA A 25 -4.32 2.50 5.48
CA ALA A 25 -4.64 3.18 4.24
C ALA A 25 -5.60 2.33 3.39
N ILE A 26 -6.61 2.96 2.78
CA ILE A 26 -7.57 2.33 1.87
C ILE A 26 -7.72 3.19 0.61
N MET A 27 -7.46 2.61 -0.56
CA MET A 27 -7.60 3.29 -1.85
C MET A 27 -8.60 2.58 -2.75
N GLU A 28 -9.43 3.36 -3.45
CA GLU A 28 -10.25 2.89 -4.57
C GLU A 28 -9.41 2.81 -5.84
N THR A 29 -9.38 1.64 -6.49
CA THR A 29 -8.47 1.39 -7.62
C THR A 29 -8.89 2.07 -8.92
N ASP A 30 -10.18 2.35 -9.07
CA ASP A 30 -10.81 2.95 -10.26
C ASP A 30 -10.79 4.48 -10.26
N SER A 31 -10.35 5.11 -9.17
CA SER A 31 -10.35 6.56 -9.01
C SER A 31 -9.16 7.09 -8.22
N LEU A 32 -8.31 6.19 -7.72
CA LEU A 32 -7.17 6.47 -6.84
C LEU A 32 -7.54 7.29 -5.60
N LYS A 33 -8.83 7.28 -5.20
CA LYS A 33 -9.29 8.04 -4.04
C LYS A 33 -8.92 7.30 -2.76
N ILE A 34 -8.12 7.95 -1.93
CA ILE A 34 -7.86 7.48 -0.57
C ILE A 34 -9.10 7.74 0.30
N LYS A 35 -9.67 6.66 0.85
CA LYS A 35 -10.84 6.71 1.76
C LYS A 35 -10.44 6.88 3.21
N LEU A 36 -9.26 6.38 3.55
CA LEU A 36 -8.70 6.37 4.89
C LEU A 36 -7.19 6.37 4.77
N ASP A 37 -6.53 7.19 5.58
CA ASP A 37 -5.07 7.33 5.63
C ASP A 37 -4.69 7.78 7.04
N GLY A 38 -3.72 7.11 7.66
CA GLY A 38 -3.16 7.52 8.93
C GLY A 38 -3.63 6.74 10.16
N VAL A 39 -3.11 7.18 11.30
CA VAL A 39 -3.55 6.74 12.62
C VAL A 39 -4.95 7.25 12.85
N THR A 40 -5.90 6.32 13.00
CA THR A 40 -7.31 6.66 13.19
C THR A 40 -7.89 5.88 14.33
N ASP A 41 -8.83 6.49 15.07
CA ASP A 41 -9.50 5.79 16.15
C ASP A 41 -10.35 4.62 15.62
N ASP A 42 -10.56 3.61 16.46
CA ASP A 42 -11.33 2.40 16.12
C ASP A 42 -12.74 2.73 15.60
N SER A 43 -13.29 3.88 15.98
CA SER A 43 -14.63 4.30 15.57
C SER A 43 -14.65 4.75 14.10
N ALA A 44 -13.62 5.49 13.66
CA ALA A 44 -13.45 5.94 12.28
C ALA A 44 -13.12 4.76 11.35
N ILE A 45 -12.17 3.90 11.75
CA ILE A 45 -11.83 2.68 11.03
C ILE A 45 -13.09 1.81 10.88
N GLY A 46 -13.77 1.57 12.00
CA GLY A 46 -15.00 0.76 12.01
C GLY A 46 -16.15 1.37 11.22
N ALA A 47 -16.26 2.69 11.09
CA ALA A 47 -17.30 3.33 10.30
C ALA A 47 -17.08 3.16 8.79
N ILE A 48 -15.83 3.12 8.35
CA ILE A 48 -15.45 2.89 6.95
C ILE A 48 -15.53 1.41 6.61
N LEU A 49 -14.93 0.53 7.42
CA LEU A 49 -14.94 -0.92 7.17
C LEU A 49 -16.36 -1.50 7.14
N ARG A 50 -17.29 -1.01 7.96
CA ARG A 50 -18.70 -1.42 7.93
C ARG A 50 -19.40 -1.23 6.59
N LYS A 51 -18.91 -0.29 5.78
CA LYS A 51 -19.47 0.01 4.45
C LYS A 51 -18.79 -0.79 3.35
N LEU A 52 -17.75 -1.56 3.69
CA LEU A 52 -16.97 -2.34 2.74
C LEU A 52 -17.32 -3.83 2.83
N PRO A 53 -17.26 -4.57 1.70
CA PRO A 53 -17.23 -6.02 1.73
C PRO A 53 -16.05 -6.55 2.58
N PRO A 54 -16.09 -7.83 3.01
CA PRO A 54 -14.97 -8.47 3.68
C PRO A 54 -13.68 -8.32 2.87
N ILE A 55 -12.58 -8.07 3.57
CA ILE A 55 -11.25 -7.99 2.95
C ILE A 55 -10.78 -9.41 2.68
N SER A 56 -10.46 -9.70 1.43
CA SER A 56 -9.70 -10.91 1.11
C SER A 56 -8.25 -10.61 1.44
N GLU A 57 -7.74 -11.22 2.51
CA GLU A 57 -6.31 -11.21 2.77
C GLU A 57 -5.58 -11.80 1.58
N TYR A 58 -4.56 -11.09 1.12
CA TYR A 58 -3.66 -11.59 0.10
C TYR A 58 -2.41 -12.09 0.81
N ALA A 59 -2.36 -13.40 1.09
CA ALA A 59 -1.15 -14.03 1.60
C ALA A 59 -0.22 -14.28 0.42
N THR A 60 0.83 -13.47 0.27
CA THR A 60 1.98 -13.89 -0.54
C THR A 60 2.80 -14.87 0.30
N GLU A 61 3.06 -16.07 -0.23
CA GLU A 61 3.77 -17.15 0.48
C GLU A 61 5.18 -16.77 0.98
N ASN A 62 5.74 -15.66 0.50
CA ASN A 62 7.12 -15.24 0.77
C ASN A 62 7.27 -14.05 1.73
N VAL A 63 6.17 -13.55 2.31
CA VAL A 63 6.19 -12.34 3.16
C VAL A 63 5.57 -12.67 4.50
N THR A 64 6.41 -13.05 5.45
CA THR A 64 6.06 -13.17 6.87
C THR A 64 6.05 -11.80 7.52
N ASN A 65 5.07 -10.97 7.18
CA ASN A 65 4.86 -9.76 7.96
C ASN A 65 4.03 -10.16 9.17
N GLN A 66 4.56 -9.90 10.36
CA GLN A 66 3.88 -10.22 11.61
C GLN A 66 2.99 -9.05 12.03
N TYR A 67 3.41 -7.81 11.73
CA TYR A 67 2.81 -6.58 12.25
C TYR A 67 2.16 -5.68 11.20
N SER A 68 2.41 -5.92 9.91
CA SER A 68 1.74 -5.28 8.79
C SER A 68 1.08 -6.30 7.87
N ARG A 69 0.03 -5.87 7.17
CA ARG A 69 -0.70 -6.70 6.21
C ARG A 69 -1.23 -5.84 5.08
N PHE A 70 -1.43 -6.47 3.92
CA PHE A 70 -2.15 -5.88 2.82
C PHE A 70 -3.26 -6.82 2.34
N GLY A 71 -4.22 -6.27 1.63
CA GLY A 71 -5.41 -6.99 1.22
C GLY A 71 -6.20 -6.29 0.14
N SER A 72 -7.11 -7.04 -0.46
CA SER A 72 -7.94 -6.58 -1.57
C SER A 72 -9.42 -6.71 -1.24
N VAL A 73 -10.22 -5.74 -1.66
CA VAL A 73 -11.69 -5.78 -1.53
C VAL A 73 -12.32 -5.88 -2.91
N TYR A 74 -13.11 -6.92 -3.12
CA TYR A 74 -13.83 -7.18 -4.37
C TYR A 74 -15.31 -6.79 -4.21
N SER A 75 -15.90 -6.15 -5.23
CA SER A 75 -17.35 -5.92 -5.24
C SER A 75 -18.06 -7.15 -5.79
N HIS A 76 -19.09 -7.64 -5.09
CA HIS A 76 -19.93 -8.75 -5.57
C HIS A 76 -20.82 -8.37 -6.77
N LEU A 77 -20.78 -7.13 -7.25
CA LEU A 77 -21.73 -6.58 -8.23
C LEU A 77 -21.30 -6.74 -9.69
N THR A 78 -20.06 -7.16 -9.95
CA THR A 78 -19.61 -7.45 -11.31
C THR A 78 -19.37 -8.94 -11.43
N SER A 79 -20.08 -9.61 -12.33
CA SER A 79 -19.81 -11.01 -12.74
C SER A 79 -18.48 -11.15 -13.52
N GLN A 80 -17.54 -10.22 -13.28
CA GLN A 80 -16.20 -10.08 -13.86
C GLN A 80 -15.12 -9.98 -12.75
N ALA A 81 -15.43 -10.40 -11.52
CA ALA A 81 -14.67 -10.07 -10.31
C ALA A 81 -13.32 -10.79 -10.15
N ASP A 82 -12.42 -10.69 -11.13
CA ASP A 82 -11.00 -11.02 -10.96
C ASP A 82 -10.17 -9.79 -10.54
N PHE A 83 -10.77 -8.59 -10.45
CA PHE A 83 -10.06 -7.33 -10.19
C PHE A 83 -10.44 -6.71 -8.83
N PRO A 84 -9.46 -6.29 -8.00
CA PRO A 84 -9.72 -5.65 -6.72
C PRO A 84 -10.23 -4.23 -6.93
N THR A 85 -11.38 -3.92 -6.31
CA THR A 85 -11.98 -2.57 -6.32
C THR A 85 -11.31 -1.64 -5.31
N ARG A 86 -10.65 -2.20 -4.30
CA ARG A 86 -9.88 -1.46 -3.31
C ARG A 86 -8.64 -2.23 -2.89
N LEU A 87 -7.59 -1.49 -2.58
CA LEU A 87 -6.39 -1.97 -1.92
C LEU A 87 -6.36 -1.43 -0.48
N VAL A 88 -5.84 -2.24 0.44
CA VAL A 88 -5.74 -1.90 1.86
C VAL A 88 -4.35 -2.27 2.36
N VAL A 89 -3.71 -1.35 3.08
CA VAL A 89 -2.48 -1.59 3.84
C VAL A 89 -2.74 -1.20 5.28
N TRP A 90 -2.37 -2.05 6.25
CA TRP A 90 -2.59 -1.76 7.66
C TRP A 90 -1.53 -2.42 8.55
N GLY A 91 -1.35 -1.87 9.75
CA GLY A 91 -0.35 -2.37 10.70
C GLY A 91 -0.32 -1.56 12.00
N HIS A 92 0.67 -1.86 12.84
CA HIS A 92 1.03 -1.02 13.98
C HIS A 92 2.17 -0.07 13.59
N GLN A 93 1.90 1.24 13.63
CA GLN A 93 2.84 2.27 13.24
C GLN A 93 4.04 2.31 14.19
N ALA A 94 5.23 2.45 13.61
CA ALA A 94 6.43 2.78 14.37
C ALA A 94 6.27 4.13 15.09
N ALA A 95 6.72 4.21 16.34
CA ALA A 95 6.62 5.43 17.14
C ALA A 95 7.65 6.51 16.74
N SER A 96 8.75 6.09 16.09
CA SER A 96 9.85 6.96 15.67
C SER A 96 10.57 6.40 14.45
N LEU A 97 11.36 7.25 13.80
CA LEU A 97 12.32 6.80 12.80
C LEU A 97 13.33 5.83 13.42
N PRO A 98 13.88 4.89 12.62
CA PRO A 98 15.03 4.09 13.05
C PRO A 98 16.24 4.98 13.33
N ASP A 99 17.30 4.39 13.90
CA ASP A 99 18.56 5.09 14.22
C ASP A 99 19.71 4.77 13.24
N HIS A 100 19.45 3.98 12.21
CA HIS A 100 20.37 3.61 11.14
C HIS A 100 19.65 3.52 9.79
N ASP A 101 20.41 3.61 8.70
CA ASP A 101 19.89 3.38 7.35
C ASP A 101 19.39 1.92 7.24
N ILE A 102 18.22 1.73 6.62
CA ILE A 102 17.57 0.41 6.51
C ILE A 102 17.22 0.13 5.05
N SER A 103 17.40 -1.13 4.63
CA SER A 103 16.85 -1.66 3.39
C SER A 103 15.75 -2.67 3.73
N TYR A 104 14.61 -2.57 3.05
CA TYR A 104 13.51 -3.52 3.18
C TYR A 104 13.36 -4.32 1.88
N GLU A 105 13.21 -5.64 1.99
CA GLU A 105 12.76 -6.48 0.88
C GLU A 105 11.26 -6.30 0.69
N MET A 106 10.86 -5.72 -0.44
CA MET A 106 9.50 -5.35 -0.73
C MET A 106 8.81 -6.37 -1.62
N THR A 107 7.56 -6.67 -1.29
CA THR A 107 6.60 -7.36 -2.14
C THR A 107 5.40 -6.47 -2.36
N SER A 108 4.89 -6.48 -3.58
CA SER A 108 3.84 -5.59 -4.03
C SER A 108 2.76 -6.32 -4.81
N GLN A 109 1.54 -5.85 -4.67
CA GLN A 109 0.45 -6.11 -5.60
C GLN A 109 0.05 -4.80 -6.25
N TRP A 110 -0.16 -4.84 -7.55
CA TRP A 110 -0.58 -3.68 -8.32
C TRP A 110 -1.81 -4.00 -9.16
N ASN A 111 -2.62 -2.97 -9.38
CA ASN A 111 -3.75 -2.95 -10.29
C ASN A 111 -3.55 -1.77 -11.23
N CYS A 112 -3.82 -1.96 -12.50
CA CYS A 112 -3.91 -0.89 -13.46
C CYS A 112 -5.28 -0.95 -14.16
N VAL A 113 -5.92 0.20 -14.27
CA VAL A 113 -7.19 0.38 -14.98
C VAL A 113 -6.93 1.20 -16.24
N ALA A 114 -7.49 0.75 -17.37
CA ALA A 114 -7.33 1.36 -18.68
C ALA A 114 -5.89 1.36 -19.21
N CYS A 115 -5.09 0.35 -18.87
CA CYS A 115 -3.67 0.24 -19.22
C CYS A 115 -3.40 0.20 -20.74
N ASP A 116 -4.33 -0.40 -21.49
CA ASP A 116 -4.23 -0.61 -22.93
C ASP A 116 -5.25 0.26 -23.71
N GLY A 117 -5.74 1.34 -23.09
CA GLY A 117 -6.64 2.31 -23.73
C GLY A 117 -8.10 1.88 -23.94
N ALA A 118 -8.47 0.65 -23.59
CA ALA A 118 -9.81 0.07 -23.82
C ALA A 118 -10.58 -0.32 -22.54
N PHE A 119 -10.41 0.40 -21.44
CA PHE A 119 -10.89 -0.01 -20.09
C PHE A 119 -10.34 -1.35 -19.60
N ASP A 120 -9.33 -1.90 -20.27
CA ASP A 120 -8.67 -3.13 -19.83
C ASP A 120 -8.04 -2.92 -18.47
N THR A 121 -8.37 -3.83 -17.56
CA THR A 121 -7.82 -3.88 -16.20
C THR A 121 -6.79 -4.99 -16.13
N ARG A 122 -5.66 -4.71 -15.49
CA ARG A 122 -4.59 -5.69 -15.25
C ARG A 122 -4.23 -5.70 -13.78
N ILE A 123 -3.95 -6.88 -13.27
CA ILE A 123 -3.37 -7.06 -11.95
C ILE A 123 -2.05 -7.79 -12.10
N GLY A 124 -1.13 -7.49 -11.20
CA GLY A 124 0.13 -8.20 -11.13
C GLY A 124 0.77 -8.04 -9.78
N LYS A 125 1.93 -8.68 -9.66
CA LYS A 125 2.81 -8.64 -8.52
C LYS A 125 4.13 -8.04 -8.93
N ALA A 126 4.80 -7.42 -7.98
CA ALA A 126 6.17 -6.96 -8.13
C ALA A 126 6.94 -7.22 -6.84
N THR A 127 8.25 -7.30 -6.94
CA THR A 127 9.16 -7.35 -5.79
C THR A 127 10.27 -6.33 -5.99
N GLY A 128 10.96 -5.96 -4.93
CA GLY A 128 12.14 -5.10 -5.02
C GLY A 128 12.55 -4.59 -3.65
N THR A 129 13.04 -3.36 -3.57
CA THR A 129 13.61 -2.84 -2.33
C THR A 129 13.13 -1.43 -2.02
N LEU A 130 12.95 -1.15 -0.74
CA LEU A 130 12.82 0.19 -0.20
C LEU A 130 14.10 0.48 0.58
N ASN A 131 14.86 1.48 0.16
CA ASN A 131 16.07 1.89 0.86
C ASN A 131 15.80 3.21 1.56
N LEU A 132 16.03 3.27 2.86
CA LEU A 132 15.87 4.45 3.71
C LEU A 132 17.24 5.00 4.11
N ILE A 133 17.49 6.26 3.78
CA ILE A 133 18.69 7.02 4.17
C ILE A 133 18.25 8.06 5.19
N LEU A 134 18.59 7.83 6.46
CA LEU A 134 18.06 8.63 7.57
C LEU A 134 18.66 10.03 7.65
N ASP A 135 19.94 10.17 7.36
CA ASP A 135 20.63 11.46 7.42
C ASP A 135 19.99 12.50 6.51
N SER A 136 19.47 12.08 5.34
CA SER A 136 18.74 12.93 4.41
C SER A 136 17.21 12.83 4.52
N GLN A 137 16.69 11.90 5.34
CA GLN A 137 15.27 11.51 5.39
C GLN A 137 14.71 11.16 4.00
N GLU A 138 15.56 10.59 3.15
CA GLU A 138 15.19 10.16 1.80
C GLU A 138 14.94 8.66 1.79
N ALA A 139 13.98 8.23 0.99
CA ALA A 139 13.79 6.83 0.70
C ALA A 139 13.64 6.61 -0.80
N THR A 140 14.03 5.43 -1.28
CA THR A 140 13.87 5.05 -2.68
C THR A 140 13.23 3.68 -2.75
N LEU A 141 12.04 3.61 -3.36
CA LEU A 141 11.36 2.37 -3.67
C LEU A 141 11.65 1.95 -5.11
N ASN A 142 12.10 0.72 -5.28
CA ASN A 142 12.23 0.05 -6.56
C ASN A 142 11.35 -1.19 -6.55
N LEU A 143 10.49 -1.35 -7.56
CA LEU A 143 9.67 -2.55 -7.73
C LEU A 143 9.72 -3.00 -9.18
N ALA A 144 9.78 -4.31 -9.40
CA ALA A 144 9.67 -4.91 -10.72
C ALA A 144 8.90 -6.25 -10.67
N GLY A 145 8.05 -6.51 -11.65
CA GLY A 145 7.35 -7.79 -11.81
C GLY A 145 6.06 -7.67 -12.61
N ASP A 146 5.69 -8.78 -13.27
CA ASP A 146 4.50 -8.89 -14.12
C ASP A 146 4.37 -7.78 -15.19
N GLY A 147 5.50 -7.27 -15.68
CA GLY A 147 5.58 -6.18 -16.66
C GLY A 147 5.65 -4.78 -16.05
N LEU A 148 5.36 -4.62 -14.75
CA LEU A 148 5.55 -3.36 -14.03
C LEU A 148 7.04 -3.15 -13.70
N ALA A 149 7.56 -1.95 -13.92
CA ALA A 149 8.74 -1.45 -13.22
C ALA A 149 8.46 -0.05 -12.66
N LEU A 150 8.72 0.15 -11.36
CA LEU A 150 8.51 1.42 -10.66
C LEU A 150 9.79 1.83 -9.96
N TYR A 151 10.22 3.06 -10.22
CA TYR A 151 11.18 3.80 -9.42
C TYR A 151 10.47 4.98 -8.75
N ALA A 152 10.48 5.04 -7.43
CA ALA A 152 9.81 6.08 -6.66
C ALA A 152 10.77 6.71 -5.64
N PRO A 153 11.24 7.94 -5.88
CA PRO A 153 11.96 8.71 -4.87
C PRO A 153 10.96 9.29 -3.86
N LEU A 154 11.28 9.15 -2.57
CA LEU A 154 10.41 9.46 -1.45
C LEU A 154 11.15 10.28 -0.39
N LEU A 155 10.39 10.97 0.44
CA LEU A 155 10.83 11.51 1.72
C LEU A 155 10.05 10.79 2.82
N ILE A 156 10.72 10.55 3.94
CA ILE A 156 10.06 10.21 5.20
C ILE A 156 10.05 11.44 6.11
N ASN A 157 9.08 11.55 7.01
CA ASN A 157 9.06 12.60 8.02
C ASN A 157 9.27 12.03 9.43
N ASN A 158 9.35 12.91 10.43
CA ASN A 158 9.53 12.52 11.83
C ASN A 158 8.34 11.74 12.43
N HIS A 159 7.20 11.64 11.73
CA HIS A 159 6.07 10.78 12.08
C HIS A 159 6.06 9.51 11.22
N VAL A 160 7.23 9.11 10.72
CA VAL A 160 7.49 7.93 9.88
C VAL A 160 6.61 7.80 8.63
N ALA A 161 6.00 8.90 8.17
CA ALA A 161 5.09 8.89 7.03
C ALA A 161 5.82 9.25 5.73
N PHE A 162 5.56 8.48 4.67
CA PHE A 162 6.15 8.69 3.35
C PHE A 162 5.41 9.73 2.52
N ARG A 163 6.15 10.44 1.67
CA ARG A 163 5.61 11.34 0.64
C ARG A 163 6.53 11.34 -0.60
N PRO A 164 6.02 11.74 -1.79
CA PRO A 164 6.86 11.84 -2.99
C PRO A 164 8.03 12.83 -2.84
N ASN A 165 9.18 12.50 -3.45
CA ASN A 165 10.37 13.35 -3.54
C ASN A 165 10.78 13.59 -5.00
N GLY A 166 9.90 14.22 -5.77
CA GLY A 166 10.05 14.40 -7.21
C GLY A 166 9.30 13.34 -8.02
N ASP A 167 9.55 13.30 -9.33
CA ASP A 167 8.77 12.50 -10.26
C ASP A 167 9.13 11.02 -10.17
N MET A 168 8.10 10.18 -10.07
CA MET A 168 8.25 8.72 -10.17
C MET A 168 8.41 8.31 -11.63
N GLN A 169 9.08 7.17 -11.84
CA GLN A 169 9.21 6.57 -13.17
C GLN A 169 8.45 5.25 -13.16
N LEU A 170 7.50 5.12 -14.08
CA LEU A 170 6.66 3.96 -14.23
C LEU A 170 6.85 3.39 -15.64
N MET A 171 7.13 2.10 -15.73
CA MET A 171 7.11 1.35 -16.97
C MET A 171 6.11 0.21 -16.86
N LEU A 172 5.36 -0.03 -17.94
CA LEU A 172 4.53 -1.21 -18.12
C LEU A 172 4.91 -1.88 -19.43
N ASP A 173 5.32 -3.15 -19.38
CA ASP A 173 5.79 -3.95 -20.52
C ASP A 173 6.85 -3.22 -21.36
N ASP A 174 7.87 -2.70 -20.67
CA ASP A 174 8.97 -1.91 -21.23
C ASP A 174 8.57 -0.55 -21.86
N VAL A 175 7.31 -0.14 -21.72
CA VAL A 175 6.81 1.16 -22.17
C VAL A 175 6.75 2.13 -21.00
N ASN A 176 7.52 3.22 -21.10
CA ASN A 176 7.47 4.31 -20.13
C ASN A 176 6.10 4.98 -20.14
N GLN A 177 5.51 5.10 -18.95
CA GLN A 177 4.23 5.72 -18.70
C GLN A 177 4.47 7.16 -18.26
N GLN A 178 3.94 8.12 -19.00
CA GLN A 178 4.05 9.53 -18.63
C GLN A 178 3.03 9.82 -17.52
N LEU A 179 3.52 10.25 -16.34
CA LEU A 179 2.67 10.53 -15.20
C LEU A 179 2.16 11.98 -15.23
N ASP A 180 0.88 12.17 -14.94
CA ASP A 180 0.24 13.47 -14.70
C ASP A 180 0.03 13.71 -13.20
N ARG A 181 -0.33 12.66 -12.46
CA ARG A 181 -0.55 12.73 -11.01
C ARG A 181 0.07 11.55 -10.30
N GLN A 182 0.59 11.83 -9.10
CA GLN A 182 1.19 10.83 -8.23
C GLN A 182 0.91 11.17 -6.77
N PHE A 183 0.70 10.14 -5.95
CA PHE A 183 0.68 10.28 -4.50
C PHE A 183 1.18 9.01 -3.83
N VAL A 184 1.58 9.18 -2.57
CA VAL A 184 2.04 8.11 -1.69
C VAL A 184 1.37 8.31 -0.35
N SER A 185 0.85 7.23 0.19
CA SER A 185 0.51 7.07 1.60
C SER A 185 1.26 5.86 2.10
N GLY A 186 1.85 5.93 3.29
CA GLY A 186 2.63 4.82 3.81
C GLY A 186 3.34 5.20 5.08
N THR A 187 3.81 4.18 5.79
CA THR A 187 4.51 4.35 7.05
C THR A 187 5.50 3.21 7.30
N LEU A 188 6.38 3.40 8.28
CA LEU A 188 7.08 2.31 8.95
C LEU A 188 6.17 1.67 10.02
N PHE A 189 6.34 0.37 10.20
CA PHE A 189 5.62 -0.48 11.14
C PHE A 189 6.57 -1.17 12.11
N GLU A 190 6.03 -1.66 13.22
CA GLU A 190 6.77 -2.19 14.38
C GLU A 190 7.52 -1.12 15.19
N ALA A 191 7.79 -1.39 16.47
CA ALA A 191 8.40 -0.43 17.39
C ALA A 191 9.81 0.01 16.98
N ASP A 192 10.54 -0.86 16.29
CA ASP A 192 11.90 -0.64 15.77
C ASP A 192 11.93 -0.27 14.29
N ALA A 193 10.76 -0.10 13.66
CA ALA A 193 10.62 0.17 12.23
C ALA A 193 11.17 -0.95 11.32
N SER A 194 11.15 -2.22 11.77
CA SER A 194 11.63 -3.37 10.97
C SER A 194 10.75 -3.67 9.74
N GLU A 195 9.52 -3.16 9.69
CA GLU A 195 8.60 -3.36 8.58
C GLU A 195 8.24 -2.01 7.94
N ALA A 196 7.96 -2.02 6.63
CA ALA A 196 7.54 -0.83 5.89
C ALA A 196 6.32 -1.13 5.02
N GLY A 197 5.44 -0.14 4.87
CA GLY A 197 4.31 -0.25 3.96
C GLY A 197 3.93 1.01 3.24
N LEU A 198 3.61 0.84 1.96
CA LEU A 198 3.28 1.91 1.04
C LEU A 198 2.06 1.58 0.20
N MET A 199 1.31 2.62 -0.11
CA MET A 199 0.22 2.67 -1.06
C MET A 199 0.49 3.82 -2.01
N ILE A 200 0.58 3.52 -3.29
CA ILE A 200 0.97 4.45 -4.34
C ILE A 200 -0.15 4.48 -5.37
N GLY A 201 -0.62 5.69 -5.69
CA GLY A 201 -1.53 5.92 -6.79
C GLY A 201 -0.87 6.79 -7.85
N LEU A 202 -0.86 6.30 -9.09
CA LEU A 202 -0.28 6.99 -10.24
C LEU A 202 -1.33 7.10 -11.34
N GLU A 203 -1.43 8.26 -11.95
CA GLU A 203 -2.28 8.50 -13.11
C GLU A 203 -1.43 8.98 -14.27
N THR A 204 -1.62 8.33 -15.41
CA THR A 204 -0.93 8.68 -16.64
C THR A 204 -1.63 9.82 -17.36
N ASP A 205 -0.92 10.50 -18.24
CA ASP A 205 -1.48 11.52 -19.14
C ASP A 205 -2.56 10.98 -20.09
N GLN A 206 -2.57 9.67 -20.32
CA GLN A 206 -3.58 8.94 -21.10
C GLN A 206 -4.80 8.53 -20.26
N GLY A 207 -4.79 8.83 -18.95
CA GLY A 207 -5.89 8.52 -18.03
C GLY A 207 -5.88 7.08 -17.48
N ALA A 208 -4.79 6.35 -17.65
CA ALA A 208 -4.63 5.05 -17.01
C ALA A 208 -4.32 5.25 -15.52
N LEU A 209 -4.91 4.40 -14.66
CA LEU A 209 -4.80 4.52 -13.21
C LEU A 209 -4.08 3.31 -12.64
N PHE A 210 -2.93 3.53 -12.01
CA PHE A 210 -2.15 2.51 -11.33
C PHE A 210 -2.33 2.65 -9.83
N SER A 211 -2.71 1.55 -9.20
CA SER A 211 -2.90 1.39 -7.78
C SER A 211 -1.95 0.32 -7.28
N ILE A 212 -1.01 0.69 -6.42
CA ILE A 212 0.08 -0.18 -5.99
C ILE A 212 0.08 -0.21 -4.46
N MET A 213 0.17 -1.41 -3.88
CA MET A 213 0.44 -1.58 -2.46
C MET A 213 1.67 -2.45 -2.30
N ALA A 214 2.60 -2.01 -1.45
CA ALA A 214 3.85 -2.68 -1.19
C ALA A 214 4.07 -2.81 0.32
N LEU A 215 4.52 -3.97 0.75
CA LEU A 215 5.01 -4.21 2.11
C LEU A 215 6.37 -4.88 2.07
N GLY A 216 7.20 -4.61 3.07
CA GLY A 216 8.46 -5.29 3.23
C GLY A 216 8.90 -5.36 4.67
N SER A 217 9.88 -6.24 4.90
CA SER A 217 10.61 -6.38 6.15
C SER A 217 12.07 -6.07 5.90
N GLU A 218 12.77 -5.63 6.95
CA GLU A 218 14.20 -5.38 6.94
C GLU A 218 14.96 -6.57 6.35
N SER A 219 15.90 -6.28 5.45
CA SER A 219 16.81 -7.26 4.85
C SER A 219 17.89 -7.63 5.88
N ASP A 220 18.06 -8.93 6.17
CA ASP A 220 19.17 -9.46 7.00
C ASP A 220 20.57 -9.11 6.46
#